data_AF-A0A3C1L1I2-F1
#
_entry.id   AF-A0A3C1L1I2-F1
#
_cell.length_a   1.000
_cell.length_b   1.000
_cell.length_c   1.000
_cell.angle_alpha   90.00
_cell.angle_beta   90.00
_cell.angle_gamma   90.00
#
_symmetry.space_group_name_H-M   'P 1'
#
loop_
_entity.id
_entity.type
_entity.pdbx_description
1 polymer ?
#
loop_
_entity_poly.entity_id
_entity_poly.type
_entity_poly.pdbx_seq_one_letter_code
_entity_poly.pdbx_strand_id
1 'polypeptide(L)'
;VDCNDGNPCTHDSCNVKGCLNLPHAQPCDDGQACTLADICVGSVCKGQLISCDDGDPCTTAQVCVQGQCTAGKGVCDDGNDCTRDHCTAGQCNHKPLVSDCDDSDQCTIQSYCKGELCQGGVPIDCDDGDPCTSDRCVSTRGCLHDIGACAADAAKSVKTSSANDGVGSGGCAARPRSTAPASPLNFALWACVAALIVRRRRRI
;
A
#
# COMPACT_ATOMS: atom_id res chain seq x y z
N VAL A 1 -48.10 -0.15 -34.52
CA VAL A 1 -46.75 0.02 -33.93
C VAL A 1 -46.82 -0.59 -32.56
N ASP A 2 -45.96 -1.57 -32.29
CA ASP A 2 -45.73 -2.03 -30.93
C ASP A 2 -44.76 -1.04 -30.27
N CYS A 3 -45.16 -0.48 -29.13
CA CYS A 3 -44.39 0.51 -28.39
C CYS A 3 -43.51 -0.12 -27.30
N ASN A 4 -43.58 -1.45 -27.13
CA ASN A 4 -42.83 -2.19 -26.12
C ASN A 4 -41.32 -2.06 -26.35
N ASP A 5 -40.60 -1.47 -25.39
CA ASP A 5 -39.14 -1.33 -25.46
C ASP A 5 -38.39 -2.43 -24.68
N GLY A 6 -39.13 -3.36 -24.08
CA GLY A 6 -38.59 -4.47 -23.30
C GLY A 6 -38.07 -4.05 -21.92
N ASN A 7 -38.25 -2.80 -21.50
CA ASN A 7 -37.86 -2.35 -20.18
C ASN A 7 -39.00 -2.58 -19.17
N PRO A 8 -38.81 -3.45 -18.15
CA PRO A 8 -39.85 -3.69 -17.14
C PRO A 8 -40.12 -2.49 -16.23
N CYS A 9 -39.35 -1.40 -16.38
CA CYS A 9 -39.47 -0.18 -15.60
C CYS A 9 -40.09 1.01 -16.36
N THR A 10 -40.65 0.77 -17.54
CA THR A 10 -41.41 1.77 -18.30
C THR A 10 -42.84 1.31 -18.55
N HIS A 11 -43.76 2.27 -18.49
CA HIS A 11 -45.09 2.10 -19.05
C HIS A 11 -45.05 2.55 -20.51
N ASP A 12 -45.19 1.58 -21.40
CA ASP A 12 -45.13 1.80 -22.84
C ASP A 12 -46.53 2.09 -23.38
N SER A 13 -46.68 3.24 -24.01
CA SER A 13 -47.94 3.71 -24.55
C SER A 13 -47.73 4.38 -25.90
N CYS A 14 -48.71 4.26 -26.77
CA CYS A 14 -48.66 4.91 -28.07
C CYS A 14 -49.54 6.17 -28.05
N ASN A 15 -49.00 7.29 -28.52
CA ASN A 15 -49.74 8.54 -28.69
C ASN A 15 -49.60 9.09 -30.13
N VAL A 16 -50.24 10.23 -30.41
CA VAL A 16 -50.23 10.86 -31.75
C VAL A 16 -48.83 11.31 -32.23
N LYS A 17 -47.84 11.38 -31.34
CA LYS A 17 -46.43 11.71 -31.61
C LYS A 17 -45.53 10.47 -31.68
N GLY A 18 -46.05 9.27 -31.43
CA GLY A 18 -45.29 8.01 -31.44
C GLY A 18 -45.29 7.28 -30.10
N CYS A 19 -44.25 6.48 -29.85
CA CYS A 19 -44.08 5.73 -28.62
C CYS A 19 -43.74 6.65 -27.44
N LEU A 20 -44.30 6.36 -26.28
CA LEU A 20 -44.05 7.03 -25.03
C LEU A 20 -43.79 5.98 -23.95
N ASN A 21 -42.57 5.97 -23.41
CA ASN A 21 -42.12 5.00 -22.41
C ASN A 21 -41.80 5.77 -21.12
N LEU A 22 -42.74 5.75 -20.16
CA LEU A 22 -42.63 6.57 -18.95
C LEU A 22 -42.10 5.74 -17.77
N PRO A 23 -41.06 6.20 -17.06
CA PRO A 23 -40.54 5.48 -15.90
C PRO A 23 -41.58 5.38 -14.78
N HIS A 24 -41.55 4.26 -14.06
CA HIS A 24 -42.32 4.08 -12.84
C HIS A 24 -41.44 3.55 -11.69
N ALA A 25 -42.04 3.41 -10.50
CA ALA A 25 -41.40 2.91 -9.29
C ALA A 25 -42.06 1.62 -8.74
N GLN A 26 -42.78 0.89 -9.60
CA GLN A 26 -43.37 -0.40 -9.25
C GLN A 26 -42.30 -1.51 -9.15
N PRO A 27 -42.64 -2.65 -8.51
CA PRO A 27 -41.80 -3.85 -8.52
C PRO A 27 -41.48 -4.31 -9.94
N CYS A 28 -40.31 -4.89 -10.11
CA CYS A 28 -39.81 -5.43 -11.38
C CYS A 28 -38.98 -6.71 -11.10
N ASP A 29 -38.30 -7.24 -12.12
CA ASP A 29 -37.31 -8.31 -12.00
C ASP A 29 -36.04 -7.84 -12.72
N ASP A 30 -34.92 -7.73 -12.00
CA ASP A 30 -33.64 -7.29 -12.56
C ASP A 30 -32.85 -8.42 -13.23
N GLY A 31 -33.41 -9.64 -13.21
CA GLY A 31 -32.84 -10.86 -13.78
C GLY A 31 -31.69 -11.44 -12.96
N GLN A 32 -31.35 -10.84 -11.81
CA GLN A 32 -30.26 -11.28 -10.95
C GLN A 32 -30.83 -12.20 -9.86
N ALA A 33 -30.56 -13.50 -9.96
CA ALA A 33 -31.14 -14.47 -9.03
C ALA A 33 -30.74 -14.31 -7.55
N CYS A 34 -29.79 -13.41 -7.22
CA CYS A 34 -29.36 -13.12 -5.85
C CYS A 34 -29.70 -11.71 -5.37
N THR A 35 -30.69 -11.08 -5.99
CA THR A 35 -31.31 -9.86 -5.49
C THR A 35 -32.74 -10.14 -5.01
N LEU A 36 -33.24 -9.29 -4.12
CA LEU A 36 -34.61 -9.30 -3.62
C LEU A 36 -35.18 -7.89 -3.65
N ALA A 37 -36.51 -7.82 -3.62
CA ALA A 37 -37.25 -6.56 -3.55
C ALA A 37 -36.91 -5.60 -4.70
N ASP A 38 -36.76 -6.16 -5.89
CA ASP A 38 -36.50 -5.47 -7.15
C ASP A 38 -37.52 -4.36 -7.40
N ILE A 39 -37.00 -3.14 -7.50
CA ILE A 39 -37.80 -1.94 -7.70
C ILE A 39 -37.20 -1.07 -8.78
N CYS A 40 -38.08 -0.46 -9.56
CA CYS A 40 -37.66 0.48 -10.59
C CYS A 40 -37.18 1.80 -9.98
N VAL A 41 -35.93 2.15 -10.28
CA VAL A 41 -35.32 3.43 -9.90
C VAL A 41 -34.71 4.07 -11.14
N GLY A 42 -35.33 5.14 -11.63
CA GLY A 42 -34.84 5.88 -12.79
C GLY A 42 -34.83 5.07 -14.10
N SER A 43 -35.89 4.29 -14.36
CA SER A 43 -36.02 3.37 -15.52
C SER A 43 -35.08 2.17 -15.51
N VAL A 44 -34.44 1.89 -14.37
CA VAL A 44 -33.58 0.72 -14.18
C VAL A 44 -34.19 -0.15 -13.09
N CYS A 45 -34.37 -1.43 -13.37
CA CYS A 45 -34.75 -2.38 -12.35
C CYS A 45 -33.52 -2.68 -11.48
N LYS A 46 -33.65 -2.46 -10.18
CA LYS A 46 -32.57 -2.74 -9.22
C LYS A 46 -33.14 -3.48 -8.03
N GLY A 47 -32.57 -4.64 -7.73
CA GLY A 47 -32.81 -5.33 -6.48
C GLY A 47 -31.75 -5.05 -5.42
N GLN A 48 -32.12 -5.34 -4.18
CA GLN A 48 -31.20 -5.35 -3.07
C GLN A 48 -30.51 -6.71 -3.02
N LEU A 49 -29.17 -6.73 -2.95
CA LEU A 49 -28.42 -7.97 -2.83
C LEU A 49 -28.87 -8.76 -1.58
N ILE A 50 -29.13 -10.06 -1.76
CA ILE A 50 -29.38 -10.97 -0.65
C ILE A 50 -28.14 -11.03 0.22
N SER A 51 -28.27 -10.79 1.52
CA SER A 51 -27.19 -11.11 2.45
C SER A 51 -27.20 -12.60 2.75
N CYS A 52 -26.14 -13.30 2.33
CA CYS A 52 -25.81 -14.66 2.79
C CYS A 52 -24.60 -14.66 3.73
N ASP A 53 -24.51 -13.63 4.57
CA ASP A 53 -23.57 -13.60 5.67
C ASP A 53 -23.92 -14.76 6.62
N ASP A 54 -23.03 -15.74 6.69
CA ASP A 54 -23.15 -16.89 7.57
C ASP A 54 -22.51 -16.63 8.95
N GLY A 55 -21.98 -15.42 9.16
CA GLY A 55 -21.30 -15.02 10.40
C GLY A 55 -19.96 -15.72 10.59
N ASP A 56 -19.44 -16.43 9.58
CA ASP A 56 -18.11 -17.02 9.62
C ASP A 56 -17.08 -15.94 9.20
N PRO A 57 -16.12 -15.57 10.05
CA PRO A 57 -15.11 -14.59 9.69
C PRO A 57 -14.23 -15.02 8.50
N CYS A 58 -14.24 -16.31 8.15
CA CYS A 58 -13.51 -16.87 7.02
C CYS A 58 -14.33 -16.95 5.72
N THR A 59 -15.45 -16.24 5.64
CA THR A 59 -16.27 -16.05 4.45
C THR A 59 -16.62 -14.57 4.29
N THR A 60 -15.87 -13.84 3.46
CA THR A 60 -16.01 -12.38 3.32
C THR A 60 -16.63 -11.94 2.00
N ALA A 61 -16.72 -12.84 1.01
CA ALA A 61 -17.32 -12.53 -0.28
C ALA A 61 -18.66 -13.24 -0.42
N GLN A 62 -19.76 -12.52 -0.67
CA GLN A 62 -21.02 -13.16 -1.02
C GLN A 62 -21.00 -13.56 -2.50
N VAL A 63 -21.18 -14.84 -2.78
CA VAL A 63 -21.11 -15.40 -4.13
C VAL A 63 -22.47 -15.93 -4.51
N CYS A 64 -23.02 -15.40 -5.61
CA CYS A 64 -24.22 -15.92 -6.21
C CYS A 64 -23.89 -17.15 -7.08
N VAL A 65 -24.33 -18.33 -6.68
CA VAL A 65 -24.15 -19.57 -7.44
C VAL A 65 -25.52 -20.16 -7.72
N GLN A 66 -25.93 -20.18 -9.00
CA GLN A 66 -27.20 -20.78 -9.46
C GLN A 66 -28.45 -20.25 -8.72
N GLY A 67 -28.48 -18.96 -8.39
CA GLY A 67 -29.59 -18.33 -7.66
C GLY A 67 -29.62 -18.62 -6.16
N GLN A 68 -28.57 -19.24 -5.63
CA GLN A 68 -28.33 -19.32 -4.20
C GLN A 68 -27.18 -18.37 -3.85
N CYS A 69 -27.44 -17.46 -2.91
CA CYS A 69 -26.37 -16.70 -2.29
C CYS A 69 -25.62 -17.64 -1.35
N THR A 70 -24.32 -17.79 -1.58
CA THR A 70 -23.41 -18.61 -0.78
C THR A 70 -22.31 -17.74 -0.20
N ALA A 71 -21.90 -18.06 1.02
CA ALA A 71 -20.72 -17.45 1.61
C ALA A 71 -19.49 -17.97 0.85
N GLY A 72 -18.85 -17.08 0.10
CA GLY A 72 -17.64 -17.35 -0.66
C GLY A 72 -16.44 -17.47 0.26
N LYS A 73 -15.38 -18.11 -0.24
CA LYS A 73 -14.13 -18.27 0.50
C LYS A 73 -13.58 -16.87 0.86
N GLY A 74 -13.67 -16.51 2.13
CA GLY A 74 -13.04 -15.33 2.66
C GLY A 74 -11.54 -15.55 2.76
N VAL A 75 -10.80 -14.48 2.52
CA VAL A 75 -9.44 -14.38 3.03
C VAL A 75 -9.60 -13.94 4.47
N CYS A 76 -9.11 -14.74 5.41
CA CYS A 76 -9.17 -14.46 6.84
C CYS A 76 -8.08 -13.43 7.21
N ASP A 77 -8.07 -12.32 6.46
CA ASP A 77 -7.04 -11.27 6.42
C ASP A 77 -7.30 -10.23 7.54
N ASP A 78 -6.39 -10.11 8.50
CA ASP A 78 -6.43 -9.03 9.51
C ASP A 78 -5.82 -7.71 9.03
N GLY A 79 -5.29 -7.68 7.80
CA GLY A 79 -4.60 -6.53 7.23
C GLY A 79 -3.23 -6.27 7.85
N ASN A 80 -2.65 -7.23 8.57
CA ASN A 80 -1.31 -7.13 9.11
C ASN A 80 -0.32 -7.95 8.27
N ASP A 81 0.56 -7.26 7.54
CA ASP A 81 1.62 -7.93 6.75
C ASP A 81 2.57 -8.80 7.60
N CYS A 82 2.58 -8.62 8.92
CA CYS A 82 3.36 -9.41 9.86
C CYS A 82 2.65 -10.64 10.43
N THR A 83 1.49 -10.99 9.91
CA THR A 83 0.79 -12.24 10.22
C THR A 83 0.63 -13.07 8.94
N ARG A 84 0.60 -14.38 9.12
CA ARG A 84 0.15 -15.32 8.10
C ARG A 84 -1.21 -15.83 8.48
N ASP A 85 -2.14 -15.50 7.60
CA ASP A 85 -3.54 -15.70 7.85
C ASP A 85 -4.05 -16.97 7.21
N HIS A 86 -4.77 -17.76 8.01
CA HIS A 86 -5.34 -19.00 7.54
C HIS A 86 -6.63 -19.36 8.28
N CYS A 87 -7.57 -19.89 7.49
CA CYS A 87 -8.83 -20.42 7.98
C CYS A 87 -8.62 -21.87 8.39
N THR A 88 -8.94 -22.22 9.64
CA THR A 88 -9.01 -23.62 10.08
C THR A 88 -10.33 -23.84 10.83
N ALA A 89 -11.19 -24.71 10.30
CA ALA A 89 -12.47 -25.10 10.93
C ALA A 89 -13.38 -23.91 11.33
N GLY A 90 -13.51 -22.90 10.45
CA GLY A 90 -14.34 -21.71 10.72
C GLY A 90 -13.73 -20.73 11.74
N GLN A 91 -12.44 -20.90 12.07
CA GLN A 91 -11.70 -19.98 12.92
C GLN A 91 -10.57 -19.31 12.12
N CYS A 92 -10.54 -17.99 12.23
CA CYS A 92 -9.48 -17.15 11.71
C CYS A 92 -8.24 -17.29 12.60
N ASN A 93 -7.10 -17.65 12.00
CA ASN A 93 -5.83 -17.76 12.72
C ASN A 93 -4.77 -16.88 12.06
N HIS A 94 -4.22 -15.95 12.83
CA HIS A 94 -3.19 -15.00 12.43
C HIS A 94 -1.86 -15.39 13.06
N LYS A 95 -0.99 -16.06 12.30
CA LYS A 95 0.28 -16.56 12.84
C LYS A 95 1.36 -15.49 12.68
N PRO A 96 2.02 -15.02 13.74
CA PRO A 96 3.09 -14.03 13.62
C PRO A 96 4.21 -14.53 12.70
N LEU A 97 4.64 -13.65 11.80
CA LEU A 97 5.81 -13.80 10.96
C LEU A 97 7.01 -13.09 11.57
N VAL A 98 8.20 -13.45 11.09
CA VAL A 98 9.48 -12.81 11.46
C VAL A 98 10.12 -12.07 10.28
N SER A 99 9.69 -12.38 9.06
CA SER A 99 10.11 -11.78 7.79
C SER A 99 8.93 -11.79 6.82
N ASP A 100 9.07 -11.13 5.67
CA ASP A 100 8.10 -11.07 4.57
C ASP A 100 6.96 -10.06 4.77
N CYS A 101 7.27 -8.89 5.32
CA CYS A 101 6.36 -7.75 5.36
C CYS A 101 6.88 -6.59 4.49
N ASP A 102 6.00 -5.66 4.13
CA ASP A 102 6.36 -4.40 3.46
C ASP A 102 6.14 -3.22 4.43
N ASP A 103 7.21 -2.51 4.77
CA ASP A 103 7.13 -1.33 5.63
C ASP A 103 6.68 -0.07 4.87
N SER A 104 6.33 -0.23 3.59
CA SER A 104 5.88 0.83 2.68
C SER A 104 6.91 1.95 2.45
N ASP A 105 8.16 1.73 2.86
CA ASP A 105 9.27 2.63 2.61
C ASP A 105 10.10 2.10 1.44
N GLN A 106 10.03 2.78 0.29
CA GLN A 106 10.82 2.41 -0.89
C GLN A 106 12.33 2.60 -0.70
N CYS A 107 12.76 3.13 0.46
CA CYS A 107 14.16 3.33 0.82
C CYS A 107 14.74 2.22 1.69
N THR A 108 13.95 1.20 2.02
CA THR A 108 14.40 0.04 2.76
C THR A 108 14.19 -1.21 1.93
N ILE A 109 15.08 -2.18 2.12
CA ILE A 109 14.95 -3.53 1.61
C ILE A 109 15.00 -4.50 2.78
N GLN A 110 14.52 -5.72 2.57
CA GLN A 110 14.58 -6.79 3.58
C GLN A 110 13.86 -6.40 4.88
N SER A 111 12.68 -5.79 4.75
CA SER A 111 11.82 -5.44 5.88
C SER A 111 11.41 -6.70 6.65
N TYR A 112 11.21 -6.53 7.96
CA TYR A 112 11.05 -7.65 8.89
C TYR A 112 10.04 -7.33 9.98
N CYS A 113 9.51 -8.38 10.58
CA CYS A 113 8.48 -8.26 11.60
C CYS A 113 9.09 -8.23 13.00
N LYS A 114 8.73 -7.20 13.77
CA LYS A 114 9.07 -7.10 15.18
C LYS A 114 7.79 -7.09 16.02
N GLY A 115 7.32 -8.28 16.37
CA GLY A 115 5.97 -8.44 16.90
C GLY A 115 4.96 -8.29 15.76
N GLU A 116 3.94 -7.47 15.96
CA GLU A 116 2.86 -7.21 14.99
C GLU A 116 3.12 -5.99 14.11
N LEU A 117 4.34 -5.44 14.12
CA LEU A 117 4.71 -4.26 13.35
C LEU A 117 5.81 -4.59 12.34
N CYS A 118 5.58 -4.22 11.07
CA CYS A 118 6.60 -4.27 10.05
C CYS A 118 7.61 -3.14 10.26
N GLN A 119 8.90 -3.49 10.26
CA GLN A 119 10.00 -2.56 10.39
C GLN A 119 10.85 -2.59 9.12
N GLY A 120 11.29 -1.40 8.72
CA GLY A 120 12.27 -1.26 7.65
C GLY A 120 13.57 -1.98 7.96
N GLY A 121 14.06 -2.69 6.94
CA GLY A 121 15.31 -3.42 7.01
C GLY A 121 16.51 -2.53 6.71
N VAL A 122 17.28 -2.96 5.72
CA VAL A 122 18.52 -2.29 5.31
C VAL A 122 18.18 -1.09 4.41
N PRO A 123 18.69 0.12 4.68
CA PRO A 123 18.54 1.24 3.76
C PRO A 123 19.16 0.93 2.40
N ILE A 124 18.45 1.24 1.31
CA ILE A 124 18.96 1.09 -0.05
C ILE A 124 20.03 2.15 -0.33
N ASP A 125 21.09 1.75 -1.03
CA ASP A 125 22.08 2.68 -1.56
C ASP A 125 21.59 3.22 -2.91
N CYS A 126 21.42 4.54 -2.99
CA CYS A 126 20.93 5.21 -4.18
C CYS A 126 22.04 5.84 -5.03
N ASP A 127 23.32 5.61 -4.72
CA ASP A 127 24.42 6.09 -5.54
C ASP A 127 24.35 5.46 -6.94
N ASP A 128 24.13 6.28 -7.98
CA ASP A 128 24.13 5.81 -9.39
C ASP A 128 25.51 5.81 -10.04
N GLY A 129 26.52 6.28 -9.31
CA GLY A 129 27.91 6.38 -9.76
C GLY A 129 28.18 7.56 -10.69
N ASP A 130 27.20 8.42 -10.99
CA ASP A 130 27.42 9.65 -11.75
C ASP A 130 27.83 10.80 -10.81
N PRO A 131 29.05 11.35 -10.92
CA PRO A 131 29.47 12.48 -10.07
C PRO A 131 28.68 13.78 -10.34
N CYS A 132 27.86 13.84 -11.38
CA CYS A 132 27.02 14.98 -11.73
C CYS A 132 25.61 14.91 -11.13
N THR A 133 25.21 13.79 -10.53
CA THR A 133 23.92 13.62 -9.85
C THR A 133 24.09 13.83 -8.33
N SER A 134 23.00 14.21 -7.69
CA SER A 134 22.85 14.23 -6.25
C SER A 134 21.79 13.20 -5.90
N ASP A 135 22.26 12.07 -5.40
CA ASP A 135 21.40 10.96 -5.06
C ASP A 135 20.77 11.14 -3.69
N ARG A 136 19.49 10.82 -3.61
CA ARG A 136 18.78 10.70 -2.33
C ARG A 136 17.69 9.65 -2.45
N CYS A 137 17.34 9.08 -1.32
CA CYS A 137 16.15 8.26 -1.25
C CYS A 137 14.97 9.07 -0.68
N VAL A 138 13.79 8.87 -1.27
CA VAL A 138 12.51 9.41 -0.79
C VAL A 138 11.56 8.25 -0.55
N SER A 139 11.05 8.11 0.67
CA SER A 139 10.30 6.91 1.08
C SER A 139 9.10 6.54 0.19
N THR A 140 8.47 7.53 -0.43
CA THR A 140 7.31 7.33 -1.33
C THR A 140 7.68 7.21 -2.82
N ARG A 141 8.95 7.39 -3.17
CA ARG A 141 9.41 7.43 -4.58
C ARG A 141 10.65 6.59 -4.85
N GLY A 142 11.28 6.04 -3.83
CA GLY A 142 12.55 5.32 -3.91
C GLY A 142 13.72 6.25 -4.21
N CYS A 143 14.73 5.71 -4.90
CA CYS A 143 15.91 6.45 -5.30
C CYS A 143 15.60 7.53 -6.32
N LEU A 144 16.04 8.76 -6.04
CA LEU A 144 16.01 9.90 -6.94
C LEU A 144 17.44 10.36 -7.21
N HIS A 145 17.75 10.51 -8.49
CA HIS A 145 19.03 10.98 -9.00
C HIS A 145 18.81 12.36 -9.63
N ASP A 146 18.90 13.40 -8.82
CA ASP A 146 18.71 14.75 -9.33
C ASP A 146 20.00 15.22 -9.97
N ILE A 147 19.94 15.75 -11.20
CA ILE A 147 21.09 16.39 -11.81
C ILE A 147 21.53 17.55 -10.90
N GLY A 148 22.68 17.39 -10.28
CA GLY A 148 23.26 18.37 -9.38
C GLY A 148 23.70 19.62 -10.14
N ALA A 149 24.11 20.65 -9.39
CA ALA A 149 24.61 21.92 -9.93
C ALA A 149 25.79 21.76 -10.92
N CYS A 150 26.43 20.59 -10.99
CA CYS A 150 27.43 20.23 -11.99
C CYS A 150 26.95 20.43 -13.44
N ALA A 151 25.66 20.26 -13.73
CA ALA A 151 25.12 20.50 -15.09
C ALA A 151 24.71 21.95 -15.35
N ALA A 152 24.48 22.75 -14.30
CA ALA A 152 24.13 24.16 -14.46
C ALA A 152 25.31 24.98 -15.03
N ASP A 153 26.55 24.53 -14.77
CA ASP A 153 27.75 25.13 -15.35
C ASP A 153 28.08 24.55 -16.75
N ALA A 154 27.66 23.32 -17.07
CA ALA A 154 27.83 22.76 -18.43
C ALA A 154 26.91 23.44 -19.47
N ALA A 155 25.70 23.85 -19.07
CA ALA A 155 24.78 24.58 -19.94
C ALA A 155 25.18 26.06 -20.16
N LYS A 156 26.07 26.61 -19.31
CA LYS A 156 26.57 27.99 -19.46
C LYS A 156 27.82 28.08 -20.36
N SER A 157 28.48 26.96 -20.65
CA SER A 157 29.72 26.95 -21.44
C SER A 157 29.53 26.73 -22.96
N VAL A 158 28.29 26.56 -23.44
CA VAL A 158 28.01 26.34 -24.88
C VAL A 158 27.67 27.63 -25.64
N LYS A 159 27.75 28.82 -25.02
CA LYS A 159 27.64 30.09 -25.78
C LYS A 159 28.94 30.87 -25.77
N THR A 160 29.50 30.90 -26.99
CA THR A 160 30.46 31.82 -27.59
C THR A 160 31.93 31.64 -27.26
N SER A 161 32.61 31.00 -28.22
CA SER A 161 34.00 31.20 -28.60
C SER A 161 34.48 32.65 -28.45
N SER A 162 35.47 32.87 -27.59
CA SER A 162 36.62 33.79 -27.75
C SER A 162 37.05 34.37 -26.41
N ALA A 163 38.12 33.84 -25.84
CA ALA A 163 39.26 34.60 -25.32
C ALA A 163 40.25 33.62 -24.67
N ASN A 164 41.52 33.84 -24.97
CA ASN A 164 42.66 33.12 -24.43
C ASN A 164 42.65 33.17 -22.89
N ASP A 165 42.84 32.03 -22.22
CA ASP A 165 43.78 31.87 -21.11
C ASP A 165 43.66 30.45 -20.50
N GLY A 166 44.81 29.78 -20.37
CA GLY A 166 45.13 28.76 -19.37
C GLY A 166 44.18 27.59 -19.15
N VAL A 167 44.58 26.42 -19.66
CA VAL A 167 44.16 25.10 -19.13
C VAL A 167 44.30 25.09 -17.60
N GLY A 168 43.17 25.16 -16.91
CA GLY A 168 43.04 24.85 -15.49
C GLY A 168 42.04 23.71 -15.36
N SER A 169 42.53 22.52 -15.10
CA SER A 169 41.75 21.32 -14.82
C SER A 169 40.82 21.54 -13.62
N GLY A 170 39.63 22.08 -13.86
CA GLY A 170 38.53 22.12 -12.89
C GLY A 170 37.88 20.75 -12.81
N GLY A 171 38.63 19.75 -12.33
CA GLY A 171 38.06 18.46 -11.98
C GLY A 171 37.07 18.65 -10.84
N CYS A 172 35.87 18.07 -10.98
CA CYS A 172 34.93 17.94 -9.89
C CYS A 172 35.67 17.29 -8.72
N ALA A 173 35.99 18.08 -7.69
CA ALA A 173 36.61 17.55 -6.49
C ALA A 173 35.60 16.59 -5.87
N ALA A 174 35.94 15.29 -5.89
CA ALA A 174 35.21 14.28 -5.15
C ALA A 174 34.99 14.81 -3.72
N ARG A 175 33.72 14.95 -3.31
CA ARG A 175 33.42 15.22 -1.91
C ARG A 175 34.03 14.09 -1.08
N PRO A 176 34.72 14.39 0.03
CA PRO A 176 35.23 13.33 0.89
C PRO A 176 34.05 12.47 1.35
N ARG A 177 34.23 11.15 1.20
CA ARG A 177 33.36 10.10 1.71
C ARG A 177 32.87 10.50 3.10
N SER A 178 31.56 10.73 3.23
CA SER A 178 30.94 11.02 4.52
C SER A 178 31.05 9.75 5.38
N THR A 179 32.15 9.59 6.10
CA THR A 179 32.18 8.71 7.26
C THR A 179 31.23 9.32 8.28
N ALA A 180 30.02 8.76 8.35
CA ALA A 180 29.11 9.02 9.46
C ALA A 180 29.88 8.84 10.79
N PRO A 181 29.75 9.76 11.76
CA PRO A 181 30.28 9.50 13.08
C PRO A 181 29.54 8.29 13.65
N ALA A 182 30.28 7.21 13.91
CA ALA A 182 29.80 6.16 14.78
C ALA A 182 29.40 6.80 16.11
N SER A 183 28.11 6.71 16.44
CA SER A 183 27.58 7.10 17.75
C SER A 183 28.44 6.51 18.85
N PRO A 184 28.84 7.27 19.89
CA PRO A 184 29.57 6.71 20.99
C PRO A 184 28.65 5.76 21.76
N LEU A 185 28.93 4.46 21.63
CA LEU A 185 28.44 3.46 22.56
C LEU A 185 28.87 3.86 23.97
N ASN A 186 27.87 3.88 24.83
CA ASN A 186 27.87 4.28 26.22
C ASN A 186 28.79 3.37 27.05
N PHE A 187 30.11 3.59 27.02
CA PHE A 187 31.08 2.99 27.94
C PHE A 187 31.13 3.81 29.22
N ALA A 188 30.08 3.73 30.04
CA ALA A 188 30.07 4.36 31.36
C ALA A 188 29.28 3.50 32.36
N LEU A 189 29.65 2.22 32.49
CA LEU A 189 29.29 1.39 33.64
C LEU A 189 30.18 0.15 33.61
N TRP A 190 31.45 0.25 33.97
CA TRP A 190 32.29 -0.88 34.40
C TRP A 190 33.61 -0.36 35.03
N ALA A 191 33.51 0.56 35.98
CA ALA A 191 34.62 0.91 36.87
C ALA A 191 34.12 1.71 38.08
N CYS A 192 33.35 1.08 38.96
CA CYS A 192 33.20 1.56 40.34
C CYS A 192 33.33 0.38 41.31
N VAL A 193 34.59 0.15 41.69
CA VAL A 193 35.04 -0.20 43.04
C VAL A 193 34.55 -1.54 43.61
N ALA A 194 35.41 -2.54 43.42
CA ALA A 194 35.63 -3.61 44.38
C ALA A 194 35.89 -3.03 45.79
N ALA A 195 34.92 -3.11 46.69
CA ALA A 195 35.12 -2.91 48.13
C ALA A 195 33.93 -3.39 48.99
N LEU A 196 33.45 -4.62 48.82
CA LEU A 196 32.49 -5.24 49.78
C LEU A 196 32.77 -6.74 49.98
N ILE A 197 34.06 -7.08 50.14
CA ILE A 197 34.45 -8.33 50.82
C ILE A 197 35.02 -7.90 52.16
N VAL A 198 34.18 -7.92 53.21
CA VAL A 198 34.51 -8.14 54.62
C VAL A 198 33.27 -7.73 55.45
N ARG A 199 32.79 -8.68 56.28
CA ARG A 199 31.72 -8.60 57.29
C ARG A 199 30.30 -8.95 56.86
N ARG A 200 30.05 -10.25 56.76
CA ARG A 200 28.95 -10.90 57.53
C ARG A 200 29.24 -12.39 57.73
N ARG A 201 30.16 -12.68 58.66
CA ARG A 201 30.11 -13.89 59.50
C ARG A 201 29.89 -13.40 60.93
N ARG A 202 29.01 -14.11 61.67
CA ARG A 202 28.57 -13.94 63.08
C ARG A 202 27.26 -13.13 63.20
N ARG A 203 26.15 -13.64 63.77
CA ARG A 203 25.80 -14.82 64.60
C ARG A 203 24.35 -15.24 64.25
N ILE A 204 23.93 -16.51 64.39
CA ILE A 204 23.25 -17.05 65.60
C ILE A 204 22.35 -16.01 66.29
#